data_AF-A0A1V9EJD8-F1
#
_entry.id   AF-A0A1V9EJD8-F1
#
_cell.length_a   1.000
_cell.length_b   1.000
_cell.length_c   1.000
_cell.angle_alpha   90.00
_cell.angle_beta   90.00
_cell.angle_gamma   90.00
#
_symmetry.space_group_name_H-M   'P 1'
#
loop_
_entity.id
_entity.type
_entity.pdbx_description
1 polymer ?
#
loop_
_entity_poly.entity_id
_entity_poly.type
_entity_poly.pdbx_seq_one_letter_code
_entity_poly.pdbx_strand_id
1 'polypeptide(L)'
;MKKWKLLFISIAIVMGIGGAFASSLTNCRTCKSAVQFIPWNGTFVYAGEEGVDYACVGGAGICTYYKPGLGSPYLPCQFGFYYPIYDDELHSKK
;
A
#
# COMPACT_ATOMS: atom_id res chain seq x y z
N MET A 1 -12.75 40.89 -17.12
CA MET A 1 -12.50 39.63 -17.87
C MET A 1 -11.28 38.83 -17.39
N LYS A 2 -10.07 39.41 -17.24
CA LYS A 2 -8.85 38.65 -16.86
C LYS A 2 -8.86 38.09 -15.43
N LYS A 3 -9.45 38.80 -14.46
CA LYS A 3 -9.49 38.41 -13.03
C LYS A 3 -10.32 37.14 -12.76
N TRP A 4 -11.42 36.98 -13.49
CA TRP A 4 -12.30 35.81 -13.37
C TRP A 4 -11.67 34.54 -13.95
N LYS A 5 -10.91 34.65 -15.04
CA LYS A 5 -10.18 33.50 -15.63
C LYS A 5 -9.14 32.93 -14.67
N LEU A 6 -8.44 33.77 -13.91
CA LEU A 6 -7.46 33.35 -12.92
C LEU A 6 -8.09 32.56 -11.76
N LEU A 7 -9.29 32.97 -11.35
CA LEU A 7 -10.02 32.33 -10.26
C LEU A 7 -10.43 30.89 -10.61
N PHE A 8 -10.95 30.66 -11.83
CA PHE A 8 -11.29 29.31 -12.30
C PHE A 8 -10.07 28.39 -12.42
N ILE A 9 -8.92 28.91 -12.87
CA ILE A 9 -7.68 28.13 -12.95
C ILE A 9 -7.21 27.70 -11.56
N SER A 10 -7.28 28.60 -10.56
CA SER A 10 -6.87 28.27 -9.20
C SER A 10 -7.73 27.17 -8.55
N ILE A 11 -9.05 27.20 -8.78
CA ILE A 11 -9.97 26.18 -8.24
C ILE A 11 -9.70 24.82 -8.89
N ALA A 12 -9.47 24.78 -10.20
CA ALA A 12 -9.18 23.53 -10.91
C ALA A 12 -7.89 22.86 -10.41
N ILE A 13 -6.85 23.64 -10.12
CA ILE A 13 -5.58 23.12 -9.58
C ILE A 13 -5.80 22.54 -8.17
N VAL A 14 -6.51 23.26 -7.29
CA VAL A 14 -6.78 22.80 -5.93
C VAL A 14 -7.65 21.53 -5.93
N MET A 15 -8.67 21.46 -6.80
CA MET A 15 -9.50 20.26 -6.96
C MET A 15 -8.70 19.08 -7.53
N GLY A 16 -7.81 19.32 -8.49
CA GLY A 16 -6.94 18.28 -9.05
C GLY A 16 -6.01 17.66 -8.01
N ILE A 17 -5.40 18.49 -7.16
CA ILE A 17 -4.54 18.03 -6.06
C ILE A 17 -5.39 17.26 -5.02
N GLY A 18 -6.55 17.80 -4.62
CA GLY A 18 -7.45 17.15 -3.68
C GLY A 18 -7.95 15.77 -4.13
N GLY A 19 -8.26 15.61 -5.42
CA GLY A 19 -8.67 14.33 -6.00
C GLY A 19 -7.58 13.25 -5.96
N ALA A 20 -6.32 13.63 -6.16
CA ALA A 20 -5.19 12.70 -6.08
C ALA A 20 -5.03 12.10 -4.67
N PHE A 21 -5.13 12.94 -3.63
CA PHE A 21 -5.02 12.47 -2.23
C PHE A 21 -6.18 11.56 -1.80
N ALA A 22 -7.42 11.85 -2.23
CA ALA A 22 -8.58 11.02 -1.89
C ALA A 22 -8.49 9.61 -2.48
N SER A 23 -7.90 9.49 -3.67
CA SER A 23 -7.71 8.23 -4.38
C SER A 23 -6.70 7.33 -3.66
N SER A 24 -5.63 7.90 -3.10
CA SER A 24 -4.63 7.17 -2.32
C SER A 24 -5.20 6.64 -0.99
N LEU A 25 -6.05 7.43 -0.32
CA LEU A 25 -6.64 7.04 0.97
C LEU A 25 -7.59 5.84 0.84
N THR A 26 -8.39 5.84 -0.23
CA THR A 26 -9.39 4.79 -0.49
C THR A 26 -8.72 3.46 -0.84
N ASN A 27 -7.65 3.50 -1.65
CA ASN A 27 -6.86 2.32 -1.97
C ASN A 27 -6.21 1.70 -0.72
N CYS A 28 -5.73 2.52 0.21
CA CYS A 28 -5.07 2.04 1.43
C CYS A 28 -6.05 1.25 2.34
N ARG A 29 -7.32 1.68 2.41
CA ARG A 29 -8.32 0.99 3.24
C ARG A 29 -8.76 -0.35 2.63
N THR A 30 -9.01 -0.37 1.32
CA THR A 30 -9.38 -1.60 0.60
C THR A 30 -8.22 -2.59 0.58
N CYS A 31 -6.99 -2.10 0.45
CA CYS A 31 -5.84 -2.97 0.38
C CYS A 31 -5.58 -3.67 1.72
N LYS A 32 -5.68 -2.99 2.88
CA LYS A 32 -5.48 -3.65 4.19
C LYS A 32 -6.46 -4.78 4.49
N SER A 33 -7.68 -4.70 3.96
CA SER A 33 -8.67 -5.78 4.07
C SER A 33 -8.52 -6.89 3.04
N ALA A 34 -7.67 -6.70 2.02
CA ALA A 34 -7.44 -7.68 0.98
C ALA A 34 -6.30 -8.63 1.35
N VAL A 35 -6.29 -9.78 0.68
CA VAL A 35 -5.19 -10.76 0.73
C VAL A 35 -3.89 -10.09 0.31
N GLN A 36 -2.88 -10.18 1.18
CA GLN A 36 -1.55 -9.57 0.98
C GLN A 36 -0.56 -10.55 0.37
N PHE A 37 0.36 -10.02 -0.43
CA PHE A 37 1.38 -10.78 -1.14
C PHE A 37 2.74 -10.11 -1.03
N ILE A 38 3.79 -10.92 -1.08
CA ILE A 38 5.18 -10.47 -1.17
C ILE A 38 5.87 -11.01 -2.43
N PRO A 39 6.82 -10.27 -3.00
CA PRO A 39 7.64 -10.77 -4.08
C PRO A 39 8.65 -11.79 -3.53
N TRP A 40 8.58 -13.03 -4.00
CA TRP A 40 9.49 -14.12 -3.67
C TRP A 40 9.92 -14.85 -4.94
N ASN A 41 11.23 -14.85 -5.25
CA ASN A 41 11.79 -15.49 -6.44
C ASN A 41 11.07 -15.13 -7.77
N GLY A 42 10.70 -13.85 -7.93
CA GLY A 42 10.03 -13.36 -9.15
C GLY A 42 8.54 -13.71 -9.26
N THR A 43 7.96 -14.35 -8.24
CA THR A 43 6.52 -14.60 -8.11
C THR A 43 5.96 -13.88 -6.88
N PHE A 44 4.65 -13.63 -6.85
CA PHE A 44 3.97 -13.11 -5.67
C PHE A 44 3.39 -14.26 -4.87
N VAL A 45 3.82 -14.38 -3.61
CA VAL A 45 3.34 -15.41 -2.67
C VAL A 45 2.52 -14.77 -1.56
N TYR A 46 1.61 -15.54 -0.98
CA TYR A 46 0.77 -15.07 0.12
C TYR A 46 1.63 -14.69 1.33
N ALA A 47 1.39 -13.49 1.88
CA ALA A 47 2.18 -12.94 2.98
C ALA A 47 1.70 -13.42 4.36
N GLY A 48 0.43 -13.84 4.48
CA GLY A 48 -0.21 -14.11 5.78
C GLY A 48 -1.03 -12.93 6.30
N GLU A 49 -1.28 -12.93 7.60
CA GLU A 49 -1.99 -11.88 8.33
C GLU A 49 -1.00 -10.90 9.01
N GLU A 50 -1.22 -9.59 8.81
CA GLU A 50 -0.39 -8.54 9.42
C GLU A 50 -0.55 -8.56 10.95
N GLY A 51 0.57 -8.59 11.67
CA GLY A 51 0.63 -8.70 13.13
C GLY A 51 0.65 -10.13 13.65
N VAL A 52 0.44 -11.14 12.80
CA VAL A 52 0.52 -12.56 13.14
C VAL A 52 1.70 -13.21 12.42
N ASP A 53 1.69 -13.19 11.08
CA ASP A 53 2.72 -13.82 10.26
C ASP A 53 3.83 -12.84 9.88
N TYR A 54 3.52 -11.54 9.82
CA TYR A 54 4.50 -10.50 9.45
C TYR A 54 4.10 -9.12 9.97
N ALA A 55 5.07 -8.21 10.02
CA ALA A 55 4.86 -6.78 10.24
C ALA A 55 5.56 -5.95 9.16
N CYS A 56 4.94 -4.84 8.79
CA CYS A 56 5.55 -3.81 7.98
C CYS A 56 6.14 -2.73 8.87
N VAL A 57 7.48 -2.70 8.97
CA VAL A 57 8.20 -1.77 9.85
C VAL A 57 8.85 -0.68 9.00
N GLY A 58 8.78 0.57 9.46
CA GLY A 58 9.12 1.81 8.74
C GLY A 58 10.18 1.72 7.64
N GLY A 59 9.95 2.43 6.53
CA GLY A 59 10.86 2.49 5.38
C GLY A 59 10.17 3.05 4.15
N ALA A 60 10.95 3.39 3.12
CA ALA A 60 10.42 3.87 1.84
C ALA A 60 10.14 2.72 0.83
N GLY A 61 10.45 1.47 1.21
CA GLY A 61 10.19 0.29 0.39
C GLY A 61 8.72 -0.10 0.35
N ILE A 62 8.36 -1.02 -0.55
CA ILE A 62 7.04 -1.65 -0.57
C ILE A 62 7.14 -2.92 0.28
N CYS A 63 6.33 -2.99 1.33
CA CYS A 63 6.30 -4.13 2.24
C CYS A 63 5.43 -5.26 1.66
N THR A 64 4.21 -4.91 1.24
CA THR A 64 3.24 -5.87 0.68
C THR A 64 2.51 -5.31 -0.53
N TYR A 65 2.03 -6.24 -1.34
CA TYR A 65 1.23 -5.98 -2.51
C TYR A 65 -0.15 -6.62 -2.34
N TYR A 66 -1.15 -6.06 -3.00
CA TYR A 66 -2.48 -6.64 -3.07
C TYR A 66 -2.92 -6.75 -4.53
N LYS A 67 -3.91 -7.61 -4.79
CA LYS A 67 -4.48 -7.78 -6.11
C LYS A 67 -5.94 -7.33 -6.11
N PRO A 68 -6.29 -6.21 -6.78
CA PRO A 68 -7.65 -5.67 -6.74
C PRO A 68 -8.67 -6.52 -7.50
N GLY A 69 -8.24 -7.37 -8.43
CA GLY A 69 -9.13 -8.23 -9.21
C GLY A 69 -8.40 -9.33 -9.98
N LEU A 70 -9.16 -10.34 -10.43
CA LEU A 70 -8.64 -11.41 -11.28
C LEU A 70 -8.24 -10.84 -12.65
N GLY A 71 -6.94 -10.79 -12.93
CA GLY A 71 -6.37 -10.23 -14.16
C GLY A 71 -5.75 -8.85 -14.00
N SER A 72 -5.96 -8.18 -12.86
CA SER A 72 -5.27 -6.92 -12.54
C SER A 72 -3.82 -7.18 -12.08
N PRO A 73 -2.88 -6.25 -12.32
CA PRO A 73 -1.53 -6.33 -11.77
C PRO A 73 -1.56 -6.22 -10.24
N TYR A 74 -0.51 -6.72 -9.60
CA TYR A 74 -0.27 -6.51 -8.18
C TYR A 74 0.08 -5.03 -7.95
N LEU A 75 -0.58 -4.41 -6.99
CA LEU A 75 -0.39 -3.02 -6.61
C LEU A 75 0.22 -2.94 -5.21
N PRO A 76 1.08 -1.95 -4.93
CA PRO A 76 1.60 -1.74 -3.59
C PRO A 76 0.45 -1.43 -2.62
N CYS A 77 0.43 -2.08 -1.46
CA CYS A 77 -0.52 -1.82 -0.38
C CYS A 77 0.15 -1.09 0.79
N GLN A 78 1.13 -1.74 1.41
CA GLN A 78 1.83 -1.21 2.57
C GLN A 78 3.26 -0.84 2.20
N PHE A 79 3.72 0.28 2.78
CA PHE A 79 5.10 0.74 2.66
C PHE A 79 5.86 0.39 3.94
N GLY A 80 7.14 0.10 3.80
CA GLY A 80 8.02 -0.36 4.86
C GLY A 80 8.89 -1.54 4.43
N PHE A 81 9.61 -2.10 5.38
CA PHE A 81 10.30 -3.36 5.24
C PHE A 81 9.43 -4.48 5.79
N TYR A 82 9.33 -5.56 5.01
CA TYR A 82 8.66 -6.79 5.43
C TYR A 82 9.51 -7.50 6.48
N TYR A 83 8.95 -7.69 7.68
CA TYR A 83 9.51 -8.49 8.75
C TYR A 83 8.61 -9.70 9.02
N PRO A 84 9.05 -10.93 8.73
CA PRO A 84 8.28 -12.09 9.13
C PRO A 84 8.30 -12.25 10.65
N ILE A 85 7.13 -12.42 11.24
CA ILE A 85 6.96 -12.75 12.65
C ILE A 85 6.81 -14.27 12.67
N TYR A 86 7.95 -14.97 12.63
CA TYR A 86 7.94 -16.36 13.04
C TYR A 86 7.93 -16.37 14.56
N ASP A 87 7.05 -17.16 15.15
CA ASP A 87 7.02 -17.41 16.60
C ASP A 87 8.41 -17.86 17.05
N ASP A 88 9.19 -16.93 17.59
CA ASP A 88 10.60 -17.08 17.97
C ASP A 88 10.75 -17.90 19.27
N GLU A 89 9.77 -18.76 19.61
CA GLU A 89 9.95 -19.73 20.69
C GLU A 89 10.87 -20.91 20.30
N LEU A 90 11.22 -21.09 19.01
CA LEU A 90 12.06 -22.22 18.60
C LEU A 90 13.56 -21.91 18.39
N HIS A 91 13.99 -20.65 18.45
CA HIS A 91 15.38 -20.26 18.17
C HIS A 91 16.16 -19.70 19.37
N SER A 92 15.59 -19.76 20.60
CA SER A 92 16.30 -19.50 21.86
C SER A 92 16.65 -20.79 22.64
N LYS A 93 16.85 -21.91 21.94
CA LYS A 93 17.54 -23.10 22.47
C LYS A 93 18.47 -23.69 21.42
N LYS A 94 19.62 -23.07 21.20
CA LYS A 94 20.83 -23.77 20.77
C LYS A 94 22.08 -22.99 21.13
#